data_AF-A0A972A0D9-F1
#
_entry.id   AF-A0A972A0D9-F1
#
_cell.length_a   1.000
_cell.length_b   1.000
_cell.length_c   1.000
_cell.angle_alpha   90.00
_cell.angle_beta   90.00
_cell.angle_gamma   90.00
#
_symmetry.space_group_name_H-M   'P 1'
#
loop_
_entity.id
_entity.type
_entity.pdbx_description
1 polymer ?
#
loop_
_entity_poly.entity_id
_entity_poly.type
_entity_poly.pdbx_seq_one_letter_code
_entity_poly.pdbx_strand_id
1 'polypeptide(L)'
;MNDSNSTLIFPAYNAQINMFKGENKFLLVPNTDFDFCTADGAFFGYVKVVDDINQIELDAIKNEVRQYIPILQEIIDYSRLPSCH
;
A
#
# COMPACT_ATOMS: atom_id res chain seq x y z
N MET A 1 5.89 -6.39 -17.02
CA MET A 1 4.71 -5.91 -16.28
C MET A 1 3.55 -6.71 -16.80
N ASN A 2 2.89 -7.44 -15.93
CA ASN A 2 1.64 -8.13 -16.25
C ASN A 2 0.51 -7.27 -15.69
N ASP A 3 -0.71 -7.39 -16.19
CA ASP A 3 -1.88 -6.60 -15.73
C ASP A 3 -1.97 -6.52 -14.19
N SER A 4 -1.71 -7.63 -13.51
CA SER A 4 -1.77 -7.80 -12.04
C SER A 4 -0.79 -6.92 -11.23
N ASN A 5 0.32 -6.45 -11.82
CA ASN A 5 1.29 -5.57 -11.15
C ASN A 5 1.43 -4.19 -11.81
N SER A 6 0.50 -3.87 -12.71
CA SER A 6 0.43 -2.59 -13.39
C SER A 6 -0.39 -1.54 -12.63
N THR A 7 -0.94 -1.87 -11.47
CA THR A 7 -1.72 -0.93 -10.65
C THR A 7 -1.23 -0.99 -9.21
N LEU A 8 -0.88 0.17 -8.65
CA LEU A 8 -0.70 0.35 -7.21
C LEU A 8 -1.98 0.93 -6.60
N ILE A 9 -2.42 0.31 -5.53
CA ILE A 9 -3.54 0.73 -4.72
C ILE A 9 -2.99 1.37 -3.45
N PHE A 10 -3.53 2.53 -3.10
CA PHE A 10 -3.25 3.27 -1.89
C PHE A 10 -4.54 3.37 -1.07
N PRO A 11 -4.82 2.38 -0.19
CA PRO A 11 -6.09 2.30 0.54
C PRO A 11 -6.40 3.55 1.36
N ALA A 12 -5.40 4.10 2.05
CA ALA A 12 -5.54 5.31 2.88
C ALA A 12 -5.99 6.55 2.10
N TYR A 13 -5.73 6.60 0.80
CA TYR A 13 -6.09 7.72 -0.07
C TYR A 13 -7.26 7.38 -1.01
N ASN A 14 -7.81 6.17 -0.90
CA ASN A 14 -8.79 5.61 -1.83
C ASN A 14 -8.37 5.83 -3.30
N ALA A 15 -7.08 5.67 -3.57
CA ALA A 15 -6.46 6.00 -4.85
C ALA A 15 -5.87 4.75 -5.51
N GLN A 16 -5.96 4.70 -6.84
CA GLN A 16 -5.40 3.64 -7.66
C GLN A 16 -4.59 4.28 -8.78
N ILE A 17 -3.32 3.90 -8.92
CA ILE A 17 -2.38 4.49 -9.86
C ILE A 17 -1.91 3.41 -10.82
N ASN A 18 -2.14 3.62 -12.11
CA ASN A 18 -1.61 2.76 -13.16
C ASN A 18 -0.13 3.07 -13.38
N MET A 19 0.67 2.02 -13.37
CA MET A 19 2.11 1.99 -13.54
C MET A 19 2.43 1.60 -14.99
N PHE A 20 3.25 2.41 -15.63
CA PHE A 20 3.78 2.15 -16.97
C PHE A 20 5.23 1.67 -16.90
N LYS A 21 5.71 1.04 -17.96
CA LYS A 21 7.12 0.64 -18.03
C LYS A 21 8.02 1.88 -17.98
N GLY A 22 8.91 1.93 -17.00
CA GLY A 22 9.84 3.04 -16.79
C GLY A 22 9.53 3.80 -15.50
N GLU A 23 9.86 5.09 -15.48
CA GLU A 23 9.67 5.96 -14.32
C GLU A 23 8.21 6.41 -14.22
N ASN A 24 7.58 6.19 -13.07
CA ASN A 24 6.24 6.68 -12.74
C ASN A 24 6.37 7.69 -11.59
N LYS A 25 5.84 8.91 -11.78
CA LYS A 25 5.83 9.95 -10.76
C LYS A 25 4.42 10.13 -10.23
N PHE A 26 4.31 10.17 -8.92
CA PHE A 26 3.07 10.49 -8.22
C PHE A 26 3.41 11.40 -7.03
N LEU A 27 2.45 12.23 -6.65
CA LEU A 27 2.56 13.13 -5.52
C LEU A 27 1.49 12.73 -4.50
N LEU A 28 1.92 12.53 -3.26
CA LEU A 28 1.07 12.23 -2.12
C LEU A 28 1.37 13.28 -1.05
N VAL A 29 0.36 13.72 -0.30
CA VAL A 29 0.53 14.61 0.86
C VAL A 29 0.15 13.81 2.10
N PRO A 30 1.08 13.01 2.65
CA PRO A 30 0.76 12.10 3.72
C PRO A 30 0.75 12.81 5.07
N ASN A 31 -0.28 12.56 5.87
CA ASN A 31 -0.43 13.08 7.23
C ASN A 31 -0.45 11.96 8.29
N THR A 32 -0.64 10.71 7.89
CA THR A 32 -0.47 9.50 8.72
C THR A 32 0.39 8.51 7.97
N ASP A 33 0.89 7.50 8.69
CA ASP A 33 1.42 6.30 8.05
C ASP A 33 0.37 5.63 7.15
N PHE A 34 0.85 4.99 6.08
CA PHE A 34 0.00 4.36 5.09
C PHE A 34 0.72 3.19 4.41
N ASP A 35 -0.07 2.23 3.96
CA ASP A 35 0.39 1.15 3.12
C ASP A 35 -0.06 1.35 1.66
N PHE A 36 0.59 0.60 0.78
CA PHE A 36 0.19 0.46 -0.62
C PHE A 36 0.46 -0.96 -1.07
N CYS A 37 -0.32 -1.45 -2.03
CA CYS A 37 -0.14 -2.77 -2.59
C CYS A 37 -0.39 -2.80 -4.09
N THR A 38 0.10 -3.83 -4.78
CA THR A 38 -0.35 -4.13 -6.14
C THR A 38 -1.81 -4.59 -6.11
N ALA A 39 -2.53 -4.44 -7.21
CA ALA A 39 -3.91 -4.90 -7.32
C ALA A 39 -4.10 -6.40 -6.97
N ASP A 40 -3.10 -7.22 -7.25
CA ASP A 40 -3.10 -8.66 -6.93
C ASP A 40 -2.75 -8.96 -5.45
N GLY A 41 -2.40 -7.95 -4.65
CA GLY A 41 -1.95 -8.12 -3.26
C GLY A 41 -0.60 -8.83 -3.10
N ALA A 42 0.02 -9.31 -4.18
CA ALA A 42 1.30 -10.02 -4.17
C ALA A 42 2.49 -9.18 -3.66
N PHE A 43 2.45 -7.86 -3.91
CA PHE A 43 3.46 -6.93 -3.43
C PHE A 43 2.80 -5.83 -2.62
N PHE A 44 3.38 -5.52 -1.45
CA PHE A 44 2.94 -4.44 -0.60
C PHE A 44 4.13 -3.70 0.00
N GLY A 45 3.91 -2.45 0.38
CA GLY A 45 4.87 -1.62 1.07
C GLY A 45 4.17 -0.81 2.14
N TYR A 46 4.88 -0.53 3.22
CA TYR A 46 4.42 0.33 4.32
C TYR A 46 5.31 1.56 4.37
N VAL A 47 4.67 2.73 4.51
CA VAL A 47 5.32 4.02 4.61
C VAL A 47 5.03 4.61 5.97
N LYS A 48 6.07 4.69 6.81
CA LYS A 48 6.01 5.39 8.10
C LYS A 48 6.23 6.88 7.87
N VAL A 49 5.21 7.67 8.18
CA VAL A 49 5.33 9.13 8.23
C VAL A 49 5.78 9.54 9.62
N VAL A 50 6.77 10.41 9.68
CA VAL A 50 7.37 10.94 10.92
C VAL A 50 7.43 12.45 10.82
N ASP A 51 7.38 13.14 11.95
CA ASP A 51 7.49 14.60 12.00
C ASP A 51 8.87 15.09 11.53
N ASP A 52 9.94 14.35 11.85
CA ASP A 52 11.31 14.68 11.44
C ASP A 52 12.10 13.44 11.04
N ILE A 53 12.55 13.41 9.78
CA ILE A 53 13.33 12.31 9.21
C ILE A 53 14.73 12.17 9.84
N ASN A 54 15.25 13.23 10.48
CA ASN A 54 16.55 13.20 11.15
C ASN A 54 16.46 12.64 12.58
N GLN A 55 15.24 12.55 13.13
CA GLN A 55 14.94 11.99 14.45
C GLN A 55 14.18 10.68 14.34
N ILE A 56 14.55 9.84 13.37
CA ILE A 56 13.95 8.51 13.21
C ILE A 56 14.66 7.48 14.08
N GLU A 57 13.88 6.76 14.87
CA GLU A 57 14.37 5.60 15.62
C GLU A 57 14.27 4.36 14.73
N LEU A 58 15.31 4.16 13.92
CA LEU A 58 15.33 3.14 12.85
C LEU A 58 15.07 1.72 13.36
N ASP A 59 15.54 1.39 14.57
CA ASP A 59 15.32 0.09 15.19
C ASP A 59 13.86 -0.10 15.63
N ALA A 60 13.22 0.93 16.18
CA ALA A 60 11.79 0.89 16.52
C ALA A 60 10.92 0.76 15.26
N ILE A 61 11.24 1.49 14.19
CA ILE A 61 10.54 1.41 12.90
C ILE A 61 10.68 0.01 12.29
N LYS A 62 11.89 -0.57 12.30
CA LYS A 62 12.10 -1.94 11.82
C LYS A 62 11.31 -2.96 12.63
N ASN A 63 11.23 -2.77 13.94
CA ASN A 63 10.45 -3.66 14.79
C ASN A 63 8.95 -3.55 14.51
N GLU A 64 8.44 -2.33 14.35
CA GLU A 64 7.05 -2.07 13.97
C GLU A 64 6.71 -2.70 12.61
N VAL A 65 7.51 -2.48 11.57
CA VAL A 65 7.30 -3.05 10.23
C VAL A 65 7.35 -4.58 10.25
N ARG A 66 8.21 -5.19 11.08
CA ARG A 66 8.24 -6.66 11.24
C ARG A 66 6.98 -7.23 11.87
N GLN A 67 6.31 -6.44 12.72
CA GLN A 67 5.06 -6.82 13.37
C GLN A 67 3.84 -6.36 12.59
N TYR A 68 4.01 -5.50 11.60
CA TYR A 68 2.95 -4.98 10.75
C TYR A 68 2.43 -6.09 9.82
N ILE A 69 1.20 -6.51 10.08
CA ILE A 69 0.45 -7.39 9.20
C ILE A 69 -0.42 -6.47 8.34
N PRO A 70 -0.13 -6.31 7.04
CA PRO A 70 -1.03 -5.55 6.16
C PRO A 70 -2.41 -6.20 6.21
N ILE A 71 -3.45 -5.37 6.29
CA ILE A 71 -4.84 -5.82 6.31
C ILE A 71 -5.21 -6.31 4.90
N LEU A 72 -4.74 -7.50 4.53
CA LEU A 72 -5.02 -8.11 3.23
C LEU A 72 -6.46 -8.65 3.13
N GLN A 73 -7.22 -8.67 4.24
CA GLN A 73 -8.53 -9.33 4.30
C GLN A 73 -9.64 -8.65 3.52
N GLU A 74 -9.50 -7.41 3.07
CA GLU A 74 -10.54 -6.72 2.27
C GLU A 74 -10.17 -6.49 0.79
N ILE A 75 -8.98 -6.94 0.34
CA ILE A 75 -8.54 -6.74 -1.05
C ILE A 75 -8.88 -7.98 -1.91
N ILE A 76 -9.05 -9.17 -1.30
CA ILE A 76 -9.21 -10.46 -2.01
C ILE A 76 -10.64 -11.06 -1.97
N ASP A 77 -11.66 -10.37 -1.44
CA ASP A 77 -13.02 -10.92 -1.35
C ASP A 77 -14.07 -10.22 -2.25
N TYR A 78 -13.67 -9.65 -3.38
CA TYR A 78 -14.66 -9.34 -4.44
C TYR A 78 -15.16 -10.59 -5.18
N SER A 79 -14.65 -11.77 -4.84
CA SER A 79 -15.05 -13.05 -5.47
C SER A 79 -16.15 -13.79 -4.72
N ARG A 80 -16.57 -13.32 -3.54
CA ARG A 80 -17.58 -14.00 -2.69
C ARG A 80 -18.71 -13.13 -2.20
N LEU A 81 -18.98 -12.00 -2.86
CA LEU A 81 -20.30 -11.40 -2.72
C LEU A 81 -21.33 -12.39 -3.31
N PRO A 82 -22.23 -13.01 -2.50
CA PRO A 82 -23.34 -13.73 -3.08
C PRO A 82 -24.15 -12.72 -3.88
N SER A 83 -24.39 -13.03 -5.15
CA SER A 83 -25.35 -12.32 -5.98
C SER A 83 -26.64 -12.17 -5.19
N CYS A 84 -26.99 -10.94 -4.80
CA CYS A 84 -28.30 -10.66 -4.23
C CYS A 84 -29.33 -10.98 -5.33
N HIS A 85 -30.09 -12.05 -5.13
CA HIS A 85 -31.34 -12.36 -5.81
C HIS A 85 -32.38 -12.71 -4.74
#